data_AF-A0A9W5IV96-F1
#
_entry.id   AF-A0A9W5IV96-F1
#
_cell.length_a   1.000
_cell.length_b   1.000
_cell.length_c   1.000
_cell.angle_alpha   90.00
_cell.angle_beta   90.00
_cell.angle_gamma   90.00
#
_symmetry.space_group_name_H-M   'P 1'
#
loop_
_entity.id
_entity.type
_entity.pdbx_description
1 polymer ?
#
loop_
_entity_poly.entity_id
_entity_poly.type
_entity_poly.pdbx_seq_one_letter_code
_entity_poly.pdbx_strand_id
1 'polypeptide(L)'
;MISYWKGIDGQPDPLEIYEDKEGLVFIIGTYDHKNQNKAEKALGIHWGDFPKSRGILAPCVIPAETRSAILAGLLHQAINKQDMKAINRISDAINFFIN
;
A
#
# COMPACT_ATOMS: atom_id res chain seq x y z
N MET A 1 -18.00 9.40 -10.56
CA MET A 1 -16.53 9.34 -10.75
C MET A 1 -15.97 8.30 -9.80
N ILE A 2 -15.11 7.41 -10.25
CA ILE A 2 -14.59 6.30 -9.43
C ILE A 2 -13.16 6.63 -9.04
N SER A 3 -12.85 6.53 -7.76
CA SER A 3 -11.46 6.56 -7.29
C SER A 3 -10.81 5.21 -7.55
N TYR A 4 -9.54 5.20 -7.93
CA TYR A 4 -8.85 3.96 -8.22
C TYR A 4 -7.36 4.05 -7.93
N TRP A 5 -6.76 2.88 -7.76
CA TRP A 5 -5.33 2.70 -7.62
C TRP A 5 -4.71 2.44 -8.98
N LYS A 6 -3.52 3.01 -9.18
CA LYS A 6 -2.63 2.73 -10.30
C LYS A 6 -1.35 2.14 -9.73
N GLY A 7 -0.71 1.25 -10.49
CA GLY A 7 0.57 0.69 -10.10
C GLY A 7 1.72 1.69 -10.08
N ILE A 8 2.90 1.18 -9.80
CA ILE A 8 4.16 1.94 -9.67
C ILE A 8 5.05 1.61 -10.88
N ASP A 9 5.76 2.60 -11.40
CA ASP A 9 6.79 2.42 -12.45
C ASP A 9 6.35 1.60 -13.67
N GLY A 10 5.14 1.87 -14.17
CA GLY A 10 4.58 1.19 -15.34
C GLY A 10 3.94 -0.17 -15.06
N GLN A 11 3.88 -0.60 -13.79
CA GLN A 11 3.09 -1.77 -13.42
C GLN A 11 1.58 -1.47 -13.44
N PRO A 12 0.74 -2.45 -13.81
CA PRO A 12 -0.71 -2.28 -13.85
C PRO A 12 -1.31 -2.16 -12.44
N ASP A 13 -0.74 -2.86 -11.46
CA ASP A 13 -1.29 -3.04 -10.13
C ASP A 13 -0.41 -2.40 -9.04
N PRO A 14 -1.03 -1.93 -7.93
CA PRO A 14 -0.29 -1.50 -6.74
C PRO A 14 0.50 -2.66 -6.13
N LEU A 15 1.63 -2.35 -5.49
CA LEU A 15 2.54 -3.35 -4.95
C LEU A 15 2.14 -3.72 -3.51
N GLU A 16 1.98 -5.02 -3.25
CA GLU A 16 1.80 -5.56 -1.91
C GLU A 16 3.12 -5.54 -1.12
N ILE A 17 3.09 -4.95 0.07
CA ILE A 17 4.27 -4.75 0.92
C ILE A 17 4.22 -5.58 2.21
N TYR A 18 3.02 -6.03 2.60
CA TYR A 18 2.78 -6.77 3.82
C TYR A 18 1.49 -7.56 3.71
N GLU A 19 1.49 -8.77 4.26
CA GLU A 19 0.31 -9.61 4.45
C GLU A 19 0.41 -10.25 5.84
N ASP A 20 -0.68 -10.22 6.62
CA ASP A 20 -0.77 -10.97 7.88
C ASP A 20 -1.44 -12.34 7.71
N LYS A 21 -1.48 -13.12 8.80
CA LYS A 21 -2.06 -14.47 8.78
C LYS A 21 -3.58 -14.48 8.61
N GLU A 22 -4.24 -13.34 8.86
CA GLU A 22 -5.68 -13.18 8.76
C GLU A 22 -6.08 -12.59 7.38
N GLY A 23 -5.11 -12.40 6.48
CA GLY A 23 -5.32 -11.96 5.11
C GLY A 23 -5.43 -10.44 4.94
N LEU A 24 -5.02 -9.65 5.93
CA LEU A 24 -4.89 -8.20 5.78
C LEU A 24 -3.64 -7.89 4.97
N VAL A 25 -3.81 -7.11 3.90
CA VAL A 25 -2.75 -6.73 2.96
C VAL A 25 -2.58 -5.22 2.94
N PHE A 26 -1.34 -4.77 3.05
CA PHE A 26 -0.97 -3.38 2.75
C PHE A 26 -0.34 -3.28 1.37
N ILE A 27 -0.73 -2.23 0.65
CA ILE A 27 -0.23 -1.96 -0.71
C ILE A 27 0.29 -0.53 -0.82
N ILE A 28 1.23 -0.32 -1.73
CA ILE A 28 1.68 1.00 -2.16
C ILE A 28 1.39 1.21 -3.64
N GLY A 29 1.09 2.45 -4.02
CA GLY A 29 0.77 2.81 -5.38
C GLY A 29 0.43 4.28 -5.50
N THR A 30 -0.15 4.67 -6.63
CA THR A 30 -0.74 6.00 -6.77
C THR A 30 -2.26 5.91 -6.75
N TYR A 31 -2.90 6.78 -5.97
CA TYR A 31 -4.34 6.81 -5.80
C TYR A 31 -4.93 8.06 -6.44
N ASP A 32 -5.83 7.89 -7.39
CA ASP A 32 -6.52 8.99 -8.07
C ASP A 32 -7.90 9.19 -7.44
N HIS A 33 -7.98 10.09 -6.45
CA HIS A 33 -9.23 10.36 -5.77
C HIS A 33 -10.25 10.98 -6.73
N LYS A 34 -11.39 10.31 -6.90
CA LYS A 34 -12.49 10.72 -7.78
C LYS A 34 -12.06 10.90 -9.24
N ASN A 35 -10.97 10.29 -9.72
CA ASN A 35 -10.48 10.47 -11.09
C ASN A 35 -10.31 11.95 -11.46
N GLN A 36 -9.66 12.71 -10.59
CA GLN A 36 -9.39 14.13 -10.76
C GLN A 36 -8.03 14.40 -11.43
N ASN A 37 -7.34 13.35 -11.89
CA ASN A 37 -5.97 13.42 -12.45
C ASN A 37 -4.96 14.00 -11.46
N LYS A 38 -5.21 13.80 -10.16
CA LYS A 38 -4.31 14.14 -9.05
C LYS A 38 -3.93 12.86 -8.33
N ALA A 39 -3.29 11.97 -9.07
CA ALA A 39 -2.85 10.71 -8.51
C ALA A 39 -1.70 10.97 -7.54
N GLU A 40 -1.87 10.56 -6.28
CA GLU A 40 -0.90 10.79 -5.22
C GLU A 40 -0.37 9.47 -4.69
N LYS A 41 0.90 9.44 -4.29
CA LYS A 41 1.49 8.27 -3.64
C LYS A 41 0.72 7.97 -2.36
N ALA A 42 0.16 6.77 -2.26
CA ALA A 42 -0.71 6.38 -1.16
C ALA A 42 -0.34 5.00 -0.60
N LEU A 43 -0.65 4.80 0.68
CA LEU A 43 -0.69 3.49 1.32
C LEU A 43 -2.14 3.03 1.38
N GLY A 44 -2.40 1.84 0.85
CA GLY A 44 -3.71 1.23 0.78
C GLY A 44 -3.79 0.01 1.70
N ILE A 45 -5.00 -0.31 2.15
CA ILE A 45 -5.29 -1.54 2.88
C ILE A 45 -6.47 -2.28 2.24
N HIS A 46 -6.32 -3.58 2.06
CA HIS A 46 -7.40 -4.47 1.65
C HIS A 46 -7.25 -5.85 2.30
N TRP A 47 -8.22 -6.72 2.01
CA TRP A 47 -8.21 -8.14 2.31
C TRP A 47 -8.23 -8.93 1.01
N GLY A 48 -7.88 -10.22 1.03
CA GLY A 48 -7.83 -11.06 -0.17
C GLY A 48 -9.16 -11.12 -0.96
N ASP A 49 -10.29 -10.99 -0.28
CA ASP A 49 -11.65 -10.99 -0.82
C ASP A 49 -12.25 -9.58 -1.02
N PHE A 50 -11.42 -8.54 -0.92
CA PHE A 50 -11.91 -7.17 -0.92
C PHE A 50 -12.71 -6.83 -2.19
N PRO A 51 -13.91 -6.26 -2.06
CA PRO A 51 -14.82 -6.07 -3.18
C PRO A 51 -14.20 -5.13 -4.23
N LYS A 52 -14.10 -5.62 -5.45
CA LYS A 52 -13.68 -4.82 -6.61
C LYS A 52 -14.86 -4.02 -7.12
N SER A 53 -14.77 -2.69 -7.08
CA SER A 53 -15.78 -1.83 -7.68
C SER A 53 -15.56 -1.78 -9.20
N ARG A 54 -16.49 -2.36 -9.97
CA ARG A 54 -16.37 -2.49 -11.44
C ARG A 54 -15.06 -3.16 -11.89
N GLY A 55 -14.58 -4.15 -11.14
CA GLY A 55 -13.32 -4.86 -11.43
C GLY A 55 -12.05 -4.14 -10.97
N ILE A 56 -12.18 -2.96 -10.34
CA ILE A 56 -11.04 -2.15 -9.88
C ILE A 56 -10.94 -2.24 -8.34
N LEU A 57 -9.74 -2.49 -7.83
CA LEU A 57 -9.45 -2.47 -6.39
C LEU A 57 -9.64 -1.02 -5.89
N ALA A 58 -10.54 -0.82 -4.93
CA ALA A 58 -10.76 0.47 -4.26
C ALA A 58 -10.45 0.41 -2.75
N PRO A 59 -9.21 0.02 -2.35
CA PRO A 59 -8.81 -0.07 -0.96
C PRO A 59 -8.90 1.28 -0.25
N CYS A 60 -9.06 1.21 1.06
CA CYS A 60 -9.03 2.38 1.91
C CYS A 60 -7.63 3.00 1.87
N VAL A 61 -7.57 4.33 1.70
CA VAL A 61 -6.32 5.09 1.72
C VAL A 61 -6.00 5.47 3.15
N ILE A 62 -4.78 5.18 3.57
CA ILE A 62 -4.29 5.53 4.91
C ILE A 62 -3.67 6.95 4.88
N PRO A 63 -4.08 7.86 5.78
CA PRO A 63 -3.51 9.20 5.89
C PRO A 63 -2.00 9.21 6.15
N ALA A 64 -1.31 10.27 5.75
CA ALA A 64 0.15 10.33 5.76
C ALA A 64 0.79 10.06 7.14
N GLU A 65 0.27 10.66 8.22
CA GLU A 65 0.81 10.45 9.57
C GLU A 65 0.62 8.99 10.02
N THR A 66 -0.58 8.45 9.84
CA THR A 66 -0.92 7.06 10.18
C THR A 66 -0.12 6.07 9.35
N ARG A 67 0.09 6.35 8.06
CA ARG A 67 0.94 5.57 7.16
C ARG A 67 2.36 5.47 7.72
N SER A 68 2.96 6.59 8.09
CA SER A 68 4.33 6.61 8.61
C SER A 68 4.46 5.79 9.90
N ALA A 69 3.49 5.90 10.81
CA ALA A 69 3.46 5.13 12.04
C ALA A 69 3.31 3.61 11.77
N ILE A 70 2.43 3.23 10.85
CA ILE A 70 2.24 1.83 10.44
C ILE A 70 3.52 1.26 9.85
N LEU A 71 4.12 1.94 8.86
CA LEU A 71 5.34 1.45 8.20
C LEU A 71 6.51 1.29 9.19
N ALA A 72 6.67 2.24 10.11
CA ALA A 72 7.69 2.14 11.16
C ALA A 72 7.44 0.94 12.10
N GLY A 73 6.19 0.73 12.51
CA GLY A 73 5.80 -0.41 13.35
C GLY A 73 6.02 -1.76 12.65
N LEU A 74 5.66 -1.86 11.37
CA LEU A 74 5.88 -3.05 10.55
C LEU A 74 7.37 -3.33 10.37
N LEU A 75 8.18 -2.31 10.10
CA LEU A 75 9.62 -2.45 9.96
C LEU A 75 10.26 -2.94 11.28
N HIS A 76 9.90 -2.33 12.40
CA HIS A 76 10.37 -2.75 13.72
C HIS A 76 9.98 -4.21 14.01
N GLN A 77 8.76 -4.62 13.66
CA GLN A 77 8.33 -6.02 13.78
C GLN A 77 9.16 -6.96 12.91
N ALA A 78 9.44 -6.58 11.66
CA ALA A 78 10.23 -7.37 10.73
C ALA A 78 11.69 -7.55 11.22
N ILE A 79 12.29 -6.48 11.76
CA ILE A 79 13.62 -6.51 12.39
C ILE A 79 13.65 -7.48 13.56
N ASN A 80 12.69 -7.40 14.49
CA ASN A 80 12.62 -8.29 15.64
C ASN A 80 12.45 -9.76 15.26
N LYS A 81 11.81 -10.03 14.11
CA LYS A 81 11.66 -11.38 13.55
C LYS A 81 12.82 -11.82 12.66
N GLN A 82 13.79 -10.94 12.39
CA GLN A 82 14.87 -11.15 11.42
C GLN A 82 14.36 -11.55 10.02
N ASP A 83 13.18 -11.05 9.63
CA ASP A 83 12.59 -11.33 8.32
C ASP A 83 13.16 -10.36 7.27
N MET A 84 14.27 -10.74 6.66
CA MET A 84 14.96 -9.94 5.66
C MET A 84 14.09 -9.59 4.44
N LYS A 85 13.15 -10.46 4.07
CA LYS A 85 12.25 -10.20 2.94
C LYS A 85 11.27 -9.08 3.28
N ALA A 86 10.68 -9.14 4.48
CA ALA A 86 9.80 -8.09 4.97
C ALA A 86 10.55 -6.77 5.20
N ILE A 87 11.75 -6.81 5.78
CA ILE A 87 12.60 -5.62 6.00
C ILE A 87 12.84 -4.89 4.68
N ASN A 88 13.29 -5.60 3.63
CA ASN A 88 13.55 -4.99 2.33
C ASN A 88 12.28 -4.39 1.72
N ARG A 89 11.18 -5.16 1.67
CA ARG A 89 9.90 -4.67 1.11
C ARG A 89 9.36 -3.43 1.81
N ILE A 90 9.40 -3.41 3.14
CA ILE A 90 8.91 -2.27 3.93
C ILE A 90 9.85 -1.07 3.80
N SER A 91 11.16 -1.30 3.73
CA SER A 91 12.14 -0.23 3.49
C SER A 91 11.95 0.42 2.12
N ASP A 92 11.72 -0.40 1.08
CA ASP A 92 11.39 0.09 -0.26
C ASP A 92 10.08 0.89 -0.25
N ALA A 93 9.08 0.45 0.50
CA ALA A 93 7.83 1.17 0.67
C ALA A 93 8.01 2.52 1.36
N ILE A 94 8.88 2.60 2.38
CA ILE A 94 9.21 3.88 3.03
C ILE A 94 9.93 4.80 2.03
N ASN A 95 10.92 4.29 1.29
CA ASN A 95 11.65 5.05 0.28
C ASN A 95 10.72 5.57 -0.84
N PHE A 96 9.69 4.81 -1.22
CA PHE A 96 8.69 5.23 -2.19
C PHE A 96 8.00 6.54 -1.81
N PHE A 97 7.77 6.80 -0.51
CA PHE A 97 7.12 8.03 -0.04
C PHE A 97 8.08 9.20 0.25
N ILE A 98 9.39 8.95 0.28
CA ILE A 98 10.43 9.97 0.48
C ILE A 98 10.84 10.58 -0.86
N ASN A 99 11.02 9.73 -1.87
CA ASN A 99 11.28 10.13 -3.25
C ASN A 99 9.98 10.47 -3.97
#